data_AF-A0A950Y7F1-F1
#
_entry.id   AF-A0A950Y7F1-F1
#
_cell.length_a   1.000
_cell.length_b   1.000
_cell.length_c   1.000
_cell.angle_alpha   90.00
_cell.angle_beta   90.00
_cell.angle_gamma   90.00
#
_symmetry.space_group_name_H-M   'P 1'
#
loop_
_entity.id
_entity.type
_entity.pdbx_description
1 polymer ?
#
loop_
_entity_poly.entity_id
_entity_poly.type
_entity_poly.pdbx_seq_one_letter_code
_entity_poly.pdbx_strand_id
1 'polypeptide(L)'
;LEQLGGGVSTAKDLLAHLFSTLPKLARHTQRAEERTAQDLVTAFALAQGGCGIYQALATVAQAAGDSTTETLAREFEAQQRELAGKIWRFIPSRAKIAFNMLTPQEIDPAIETKAADDRILT
;
A
#
# COMPACT_ATOMS: atom_id res chain seq x y z
N LEU A 1 3.01 25.55 0.58
CA LEU A 1 4.18 25.62 1.51
C LEU A 1 5.24 26.65 1.10
N GLU A 2 5.81 26.59 -0.12
CA GLU A 2 6.78 27.61 -0.59
C GLU A 2 6.23 29.05 -0.57
N GLN A 3 4.94 29.23 -0.89
CA GLN A 3 4.27 30.54 -0.83
C GLN A 3 4.03 31.07 0.60
N LEU A 4 4.20 30.23 1.63
CA LEU A 4 4.00 30.57 3.05
C LEU A 4 5.31 30.53 3.86
N GLY A 5 6.47 30.43 3.19
CA GLY A 5 7.78 30.28 3.86
C GLY A 5 8.00 28.91 4.52
N GLY A 6 7.12 27.93 4.25
CA GLY A 6 7.24 26.58 4.76
C GLY A 6 8.14 25.71 3.88
N GLY A 7 9.20 25.15 4.48
CA GLY A 7 10.11 24.24 3.78
C GLY A 7 9.42 22.93 3.34
N VAL A 8 9.60 22.56 2.06
CA VAL A 8 9.00 21.39 1.40
C VAL A 8 9.59 20.05 1.88
N SER A 9 10.58 20.04 2.76
CA SER A 9 11.46 18.88 2.95
C SER A 9 10.90 17.80 3.89
N THR A 10 10.31 18.15 5.03
CA THR A 10 10.14 17.19 6.13
C THR A 10 9.15 16.05 5.84
N ALA A 11 8.05 16.31 5.12
CA ALA A 11 7.05 15.28 4.81
C ALA A 11 7.50 14.34 3.67
N LYS A 12 8.17 14.89 2.66
CA LYS A 12 8.81 14.09 1.59
C LYS A 12 9.95 13.25 2.14
N ASP A 13 10.75 13.82 3.04
CA ASP A 13 11.84 13.12 3.72
C ASP A 13 11.30 12.03 4.65
N LEU A 14 10.18 12.26 5.36
CA LEU A 14 9.53 11.23 6.17
C LEU A 14 9.00 10.07 5.32
N LEU A 15 8.32 10.37 4.20
CA LEU A 15 7.89 9.34 3.25
C LEU A 15 9.11 8.60 2.70
N ALA A 16 10.14 9.29 2.24
CA ALA A 16 11.38 8.68 1.75
C ALA A 16 12.08 7.84 2.83
N HIS A 17 12.05 8.27 4.10
CA HIS A 17 12.57 7.50 5.22
C HIS A 17 11.73 6.24 5.50
N LEU A 18 10.40 6.33 5.50
CA LEU A 18 9.51 5.18 5.65
C LEU A 18 9.69 4.18 4.50
N PHE A 19 9.68 4.67 3.25
CA PHE A 19 9.90 3.85 2.06
C PHE A 19 11.31 3.22 2.01
N SER A 20 12.34 3.84 2.60
CA SER A 20 13.70 3.29 2.62
C SER A 20 14.00 2.35 3.80
N THR A 21 13.22 2.43 4.89
CA THR A 21 13.41 1.60 6.09
C THR A 21 12.53 0.35 6.10
N LEU A 22 11.28 0.43 5.62
CA LEU A 22 10.35 -0.70 5.58
C LEU A 22 10.84 -1.93 4.78
N PRO A 23 11.49 -1.79 3.61
CA PRO A 23 11.97 -2.93 2.84
C PRO A 23 13.08 -3.73 3.55
N LYS A 24 13.73 -3.18 4.59
CA LYS A 24 14.86 -3.80 5.28
C LYS A 24 14.44 -4.67 6.47
N LEU A 25 13.32 -4.37 7.11
CA LEU A 25 12.81 -5.15 8.25
C LEU A 25 12.14 -6.46 7.82
N ALA A 26 11.54 -6.50 6.63
CA ALA A 26 10.88 -7.70 6.10
C ALA A 26 11.87 -8.80 5.66
N ARG A 27 13.09 -8.44 5.25
CA ARG A 27 13.99 -9.36 4.51
C ARG A 27 14.69 -10.43 5.35
N HIS A 28 14.62 -10.39 6.68
CA HIS A 28 15.50 -11.24 7.51
C HIS A 28 14.94 -12.61 7.92
N THR A 29 13.69 -12.95 7.61
CA THR A 29 13.08 -14.22 8.05
C THR A 29 12.21 -14.93 6.99
N GLN A 30 12.12 -14.41 5.77
CA GLN A 30 11.06 -14.81 4.84
C GLN A 30 11.50 -15.89 3.85
N ARG A 31 10.68 -16.94 3.76
CA ARG A 31 10.74 -17.92 2.66
C ARG A 31 10.27 -17.25 1.36
N ALA A 32 10.81 -17.68 0.21
CA ALA A 32 10.54 -17.03 -1.08
C ALA A 32 9.04 -17.03 -1.43
N GLU A 33 8.31 -18.03 -0.95
CA GLU A 33 6.90 -18.29 -1.14
C GLU A 33 6.01 -17.25 -0.44
N GLU A 34 6.44 -16.67 0.68
CA GLU A 34 5.66 -15.69 1.46
C GLU A 34 5.90 -14.25 1.00
N ARG A 35 7.03 -14.01 0.34
CA ARG A 35 7.54 -12.68 0.02
C ARG A 35 6.52 -11.81 -0.70
N THR A 36 5.82 -12.36 -1.69
CA THR A 36 4.81 -11.60 -2.44
C THR A 36 3.62 -11.19 -1.59
N ALA A 37 3.15 -12.05 -0.68
CA ALA A 37 2.04 -11.71 0.22
C ALA A 37 2.47 -10.62 1.21
N GLN A 38 3.69 -10.69 1.74
CA GLN A 38 4.25 -9.71 2.67
C GLN A 38 4.57 -8.37 1.99
N ASP A 39 5.05 -8.39 0.75
CA ASP A 39 5.24 -7.18 -0.06
C ASP A 39 3.91 -6.46 -0.29
N LEU A 40 2.83 -7.20 -0.56
CA LEU A 40 1.48 -6.62 -0.69
C LEU A 40 0.96 -6.05 0.63
N VAL A 41 1.14 -6.74 1.75
CA VAL A 41 0.76 -6.20 3.08
C VAL A 41 1.52 -4.92 3.38
N THR A 42 2.83 -4.89 3.09
CA THR A 42 3.68 -3.71 3.27
C THR A 42 3.20 -2.55 2.39
N ALA A 43 2.94 -2.81 1.11
CA ALA A 43 2.43 -1.81 0.17
C ALA A 43 1.06 -1.27 0.60
N PHE A 44 0.17 -2.13 1.11
CA PHE A 44 -1.13 -1.71 1.64
C PHE A 44 -0.97 -0.77 2.84
N ALA A 45 -0.11 -1.12 3.80
CA ALA A 45 0.15 -0.28 4.97
C ALA A 45 0.72 1.09 4.57
N LEU A 46 1.63 1.12 3.59
CA LEU A 46 2.19 2.35 3.05
C LEU A 46 1.12 3.22 2.39
N ALA A 47 0.25 2.64 1.56
CA ALA A 47 -0.85 3.37 0.93
C ALA A 47 -1.82 3.95 1.97
N GLN A 48 -2.18 3.19 3.00
CA GLN A 48 -3.01 3.69 4.11
C GLN A 48 -2.32 4.81 4.91
N GLY A 49 -1.02 4.67 5.17
CA GLY A 49 -0.23 5.75 5.77
C GLY A 49 -0.23 7.01 4.90
N GLY A 50 -0.14 6.84 3.58
CA GLY A 50 -0.30 7.91 2.61
C GLY A 50 -1.63 8.66 2.74
N CYS A 51 -2.76 7.95 2.90
CA CYS A 51 -4.06 8.58 3.17
C CYS A 51 -4.00 9.50 4.39
N GLY A 52 -3.43 9.03 5.51
CA GLY A 52 -3.31 9.83 6.73
C GLY A 52 -2.41 11.07 6.55
N ILE A 53 -1.29 10.91 5.85
CA ILE A 53 -0.34 12.01 5.58
C ILE A 53 -1.00 13.10 4.73
N TYR A 54 -1.65 12.72 3.63
CA TYR A 54 -2.27 13.70 2.73
C TYR A 54 -3.52 14.34 3.35
N GLN A 55 -4.29 13.61 4.15
CA GLN A 55 -5.39 14.20 4.94
C GLN A 55 -4.86 15.28 5.90
N ALA A 56 -3.75 15.02 6.61
CA ALA A 56 -3.14 15.99 7.50
C ALA A 56 -2.62 17.22 6.73
N LEU A 57 -1.96 17.02 5.58
CA LEU A 57 -1.48 18.10 4.72
C LEU A 57 -2.63 18.96 4.19
N ALA A 58 -3.71 18.35 3.69
CA ALA A 58 -4.89 19.07 3.23
C ALA A 58 -5.50 19.93 4.34
N THR A 59 -5.59 19.38 5.56
CA THR A 59 -6.11 20.08 6.73
C THR A 59 -5.27 21.31 7.08
N VAL A 60 -3.94 21.18 7.09
CA VAL A 60 -3.03 22.31 7.35
C VAL A 60 -3.09 23.36 6.23
N ALA A 61 -3.12 22.91 4.96
CA ALA A 61 -3.19 23.79 3.80
C ALA A 61 -4.50 24.61 3.81
N GLN A 62 -5.62 23.97 4.13
CA GLN A 62 -6.91 24.62 4.31
C GLN A 62 -6.85 25.70 5.40
N ALA A 63 -6.30 25.37 6.58
CA ALA A 63 -6.17 26.32 7.69
C ALA A 63 -5.27 27.51 7.35
N ALA A 64 -4.31 27.33 6.44
CA ALA A 64 -3.39 28.37 5.98
C ALA A 64 -3.89 29.16 4.75
N GLY A 65 -5.06 28.82 4.20
CA GLY A 65 -5.60 29.44 2.98
C GLY A 65 -4.88 29.03 1.68
N ASP A 66 -4.05 27.99 1.72
CA ASP A 66 -3.30 27.46 0.57
C ASP A 66 -4.18 26.47 -0.22
N SER A 67 -5.14 27.02 -0.97
CA SER A 67 -6.15 26.25 -1.72
C SER A 67 -5.54 25.31 -2.78
N THR A 68 -4.43 25.70 -3.39
CA THR A 68 -3.69 24.87 -4.36
C THR A 68 -3.13 23.62 -3.67
N THR A 69 -2.46 23.78 -2.53
CA THR A 69 -1.89 22.64 -1.80
C THR A 69 -2.99 21.76 -1.22
N GLU A 70 -4.09 22.33 -0.73
CA GLU A 70 -5.24 21.55 -0.27
C GLU A 70 -5.79 20.65 -1.38
N THR A 71 -6.03 21.21 -2.56
CA THR A 71 -6.58 20.47 -3.71
C THR A 71 -5.69 19.30 -4.10
N LEU A 72 -4.38 19.55 -4.27
CA LEU A 72 -3.41 18.51 -4.61
C LEU A 72 -3.31 17.42 -3.53
N ALA A 73 -3.34 17.80 -2.25
CA ALA A 73 -3.30 16.84 -1.15
C ALA A 73 -4.52 15.92 -1.18
N ARG A 74 -5.73 16.45 -1.42
CA ARG A 74 -6.95 15.64 -1.55
C ARG A 74 -6.92 14.71 -2.75
N GLU A 75 -6.39 15.17 -3.89
CA GLU A 75 -6.20 14.32 -5.06
C GLU A 75 -5.25 13.15 -4.78
N PHE A 76 -4.13 13.40 -4.10
CA PHE A 76 -3.19 12.33 -3.73
C PHE A 76 -3.79 11.38 -2.69
N GLU A 77 -4.53 11.88 -1.71
CA GLU A 77 -5.26 11.05 -0.75
C GLU A 77 -6.22 10.08 -1.47
N ALA A 78 -6.98 10.57 -2.46
CA ALA A 78 -7.87 9.73 -3.26
C ALA A 78 -7.10 8.65 -4.03
N GLN A 79 -5.95 8.99 -4.63
CA GLN A 79 -5.09 8.02 -5.31
C GLN A 79 -4.54 6.96 -4.34
N GLN A 80 -4.13 7.34 -3.12
CA GLN A 80 -3.67 6.40 -2.11
C GLN A 80 -4.78 5.44 -1.66
N ARG A 81 -6.01 5.94 -1.49
CA ARG A 81 -7.18 5.13 -1.14
C ARG A 81 -7.52 4.12 -2.23
N GLU A 82 -7.47 4.54 -3.49
CA GLU A 82 -7.68 3.65 -4.64
C GLU A 82 -6.59 2.56 -4.70
N LEU A 83 -5.33 2.94 -4.53
CA LEU A 83 -4.20 2.02 -4.51
C LEU A 83 -4.34 0.98 -3.38
N ALA A 84 -4.65 1.43 -2.16
CA ALA A 84 -4.91 0.55 -1.02
C ALA A 84 -6.04 -0.45 -1.33
N GLY A 85 -7.13 0.01 -1.96
CA GLY A 85 -8.23 -0.84 -2.39
C GLY A 85 -7.81 -1.90 -3.42
N LYS A 86 -6.98 -1.54 -4.40
CA LYS A 86 -6.44 -2.49 -5.38
C LYS A 86 -5.55 -3.54 -4.72
N ILE A 87 -4.62 -3.13 -3.86
CA ILE A 87 -3.68 -4.04 -3.17
C ILE A 87 -4.44 -5.02 -2.26
N TRP A 88 -5.41 -4.51 -1.50
CA TRP A 88 -6.21 -5.31 -0.57
C TRP A 88 -6.85 -6.53 -1.23
N ARG A 89 -7.32 -6.40 -2.48
CA ARG A 89 -7.94 -7.49 -3.25
C ARG A 89 -6.97 -8.63 -3.58
N PHE A 90 -5.67 -8.37 -3.65
CA PHE A 90 -4.65 -9.38 -4.00
C PHE A 90 -4.05 -10.08 -2.78
N ILE A 91 -4.16 -9.52 -1.57
CA ILE A 91 -3.58 -10.11 -0.35
C ILE A 91 -4.12 -11.54 -0.10
N PRO A 92 -5.44 -11.81 -0.13
CA PRO A 92 -5.96 -13.14 0.18
C PRO A 92 -5.48 -14.23 -0.78
N SER A 93 -5.45 -13.93 -2.08
CA SER A 93 -5.04 -14.92 -3.09
C SER A 93 -3.54 -15.24 -2.97
N ARG A 94 -2.69 -14.24 -2.75
CA ARG A 94 -1.25 -14.45 -2.56
C ARG A 94 -0.93 -15.16 -1.23
N ALA A 95 -1.68 -14.87 -0.17
CA ALA A 95 -1.55 -15.58 1.10
C ALA A 95 -1.90 -17.07 0.96
N LYS A 96 -2.99 -17.40 0.26
CA LYS A 96 -3.38 -18.80 0.00
C LYS A 96 -2.35 -19.56 -0.84
N ILE A 97 -1.80 -18.91 -1.87
CA ILE A 97 -0.74 -19.51 -2.69
C ILE A 97 0.50 -19.81 -1.83
N ALA A 98 0.94 -18.84 -1.02
CA ALA A 98 2.06 -19.04 -0.12
C ALA A 98 1.83 -20.21 0.84
N PHE A 99 0.64 -20.27 1.45
CA PHE A 99 0.25 -21.38 2.33
C PHE A 99 0.36 -22.74 1.61
N ASN A 100 -0.31 -22.90 0.46
CA ASN A 100 -0.31 -24.17 -0.28
C ASN A 100 1.09 -24.62 -0.71
N MET A 101 1.99 -23.67 -1.03
CA MET A 101 3.39 -23.99 -1.38
C MET A 101 4.20 -24.45 -0.16
N LEU A 102 3.85 -23.98 1.04
CA LEU A 102 4.52 -24.33 2.29
C LEU A 102 3.91 -25.55 2.98
N THR A 103 2.67 -25.92 2.65
CA THR A 103 1.95 -27.09 3.19
C THR A 103 1.49 -28.10 2.11
N PRO A 104 2.37 -28.61 1.22
CA PRO A 104 1.96 -29.47 0.09
C PRO A 104 1.24 -30.77 0.50
N GLN A 105 1.41 -31.21 1.74
CA GLN A 105 0.86 -32.45 2.30
C GLN A 105 -0.47 -32.23 3.04
N GLU A 106 -0.87 -30.98 3.27
CA GLU A 106 -2.12 -30.59 3.95
C GLU A 106 -3.15 -30.01 2.99
N ILE A 107 -2.94 -30.17 1.67
CA ILE A 107 -3.89 -29.69 0.65
C ILE A 107 -5.18 -30.51 0.75
N ASP A 108 -6.20 -29.93 1.37
CA ASP A 108 -7.57 -30.43 1.30
C ASP A 108 -8.03 -30.39 -0.17
N PRO A 109 -8.39 -31.52 -0.80
CA PRO A 109 -8.87 -31.57 -2.18
C PRO A 109 -10.15 -30.75 -2.41
N ALA A 110 -10.83 -30.29 -1.36
CA ALA A 110 -11.97 -29.37 -1.46
C ALA A 110 -11.58 -27.90 -1.70
N ILE A 111 -10.30 -27.52 -1.51
CA ILE A 111 -9.81 -26.19 -1.87
C ILE A 111 -9.50 -26.19 -3.37
N GLU A 112 -10.54 -26.00 -4.18
CA GLU A 112 -10.43 -25.79 -5.61
C GLU A 112 -9.34 -24.74 -5.90
N THR A 113 -8.25 -25.16 -6.51
CA THR A 113 -7.28 -24.32 -7.21
C THR A 113 -7.87 -23.82 -8.53
N LYS A 114 -9.14 -23.40 -8.55
CA LYS A 114 -9.69 -22.62 -9.65
C LYS A 114 -9.42 -21.16 -9.35
N ALA A 115 -8.29 -20.67 -9.85
CA ALA A 115 -8.28 -19.28 -10.30
C ALA A 115 -9.37 -19.19 -11.39
N ALA A 116 -10.46 -18.49 -11.10
CA ALA A 116 -11.40 -18.13 -12.14
C ALA A 116 -10.62 -17.37 -13.21
N ASP A 117 -10.53 -17.95 -14.40
CA ASP A 117 -9.94 -17.32 -15.56
C ASP A 117 -10.92 -16.25 -16.06
N ASP A 118 -10.77 -15.01 -15.58
CA ASP A 118 -11.58 -13.86 -15.98
C ASP A 118 -11.37 -13.44 -17.46
N ARG A 119 -10.78 -14.29 -18.30
CA ARG A 119 -10.52 -14.01 -19.73
C ARG A 119 -11.57 -14.58 -20.69
N ILE A 120 -12.66 -15.17 -20.18
CA ILE A 120 -13.74 -15.71 -21.02
C ILE A 120 -15.04 -14.92 -20.75
N LEU A 121 -15.00 -13.61 -20.96
CA LEU A 121 -16.19 -12.78 -21.21
C LEU A 121 -15.82 -11.68 -22.22
N THR A 122 -15.62 -12.10 -23.47
CA THR A 122 -15.72 -11.27 -24.68
C THR A 122 -16.35 -12.11 -25.78
#